data_AF-A0A2V6YVG3-F1
#
_entry.id   AF-A0A2V6YVG3-F1
#
_cell.length_a   1.000
_cell.length_b   1.000
_cell.length_c   1.000
_cell.angle_alpha   90.00
_cell.angle_beta   90.00
_cell.angle_gamma   90.00
#
_symmetry.space_group_name_H-M   'P 1'
#
loop_
_entity.id
_entity.type
_entity.pdbx_description
1 polymer ?
#
loop_
_entity_poly.entity_id
_entity_poly.type
_entity_poly.pdbx_seq_one_letter_code
_entity_poly.pdbx_strand_id
1 'polypeptide(L)'
;MGAITTGSMATSTLAGFGDAALDRVLEVFNSGENIARHSACGVLSEMLDEKNAAKVSNPVSRRKIKDALIRAAGDQSRFLRLGGIEGLAKLGDRDVIPLIRNLATSDPAKQVRDAADEALKKLR
;
A
#
# COMPACT_ATOMS: atom_id res chain seq x y z
N MET A 1 -25.86 2.30 -4.23
CA MET A 1 -25.00 3.28 -3.52
C MET A 1 -24.81 2.91 -2.03
N GLY A 2 -24.57 1.64 -1.67
CA GLY A 2 -24.53 1.20 -0.26
C GLY A 2 -23.37 0.29 0.17
N ALA A 3 -22.55 -0.18 -0.77
CA ALA A 3 -21.41 -1.07 -0.48
C ALA A 3 -20.05 -0.34 -0.41
N ILE A 4 -19.94 0.83 -1.05
CA ILE A 4 -18.69 1.60 -1.09
C ILE A 4 -18.41 2.23 0.29
N THR A 5 -19.45 2.76 0.93
CA THR A 5 -19.32 3.41 2.25
C THR A 5 -18.97 2.41 3.36
N THR A 6 -19.52 1.20 3.33
CA THR A 6 -19.25 0.15 4.32
C THR A 6 -17.86 -0.45 4.17
N GLY A 7 -17.38 -0.62 2.93
CA GLY A 7 -16.00 -1.03 2.66
C GLY A 7 -14.97 -0.05 3.20
N SER A 8 -15.12 1.25 2.90
CA SER A 8 -14.20 2.29 3.39
C SER A 8 -14.23 2.49 4.91
N MET A 9 -15.38 2.29 5.56
CA MET A 9 -15.45 2.31 7.04
C MET A 9 -14.68 1.12 7.65
N ALA A 10 -14.78 -0.06 7.06
CA ALA A 10 -14.04 -1.23 7.52
C ALA A 10 -12.52 -1.06 7.32
N THR A 11 -12.07 -0.53 6.18
CA THR A 11 -10.64 -0.30 5.92
C THR A 11 -10.05 0.75 6.85
N SER A 12 -10.74 1.88 7.03
CA SER A 12 -10.27 2.95 7.91
C SER A 12 -10.26 2.56 9.39
N THR A 13 -11.22 1.75 9.84
CA THR A 13 -11.23 1.19 11.19
C THR A 13 -10.02 0.28 11.41
N LEU A 14 -9.71 -0.61 10.47
CA LEU A 14 -8.55 -1.49 10.54
C LEU A 14 -7.22 -0.71 10.52
N ALA A 15 -7.09 0.29 9.64
CA ALA A 15 -5.92 1.16 9.63
C ALA A 15 -5.76 1.93 10.96
N GLY A 16 -6.89 2.33 11.55
CA GLY A 16 -6.95 2.99 12.84
C GLY A 16 -6.55 2.12 14.04
N PHE A 17 -6.50 0.79 13.91
CA PHE A 17 -5.97 -0.11 14.94
C PHE A 17 -4.44 -0.31 14.85
N GLY A 18 -3.80 0.12 13.76
CA GLY A 18 -2.35 0.11 13.60
C GLY A 18 -1.72 -1.27 13.82
N ASP A 19 -0.68 -1.32 14.67
CA ASP A 19 0.08 -2.55 14.98
C ASP A 19 -0.80 -3.73 15.40
N ALA A 20 -1.91 -3.49 16.11
CA ALA A 20 -2.80 -4.55 16.58
C ALA A 20 -3.57 -5.27 15.45
N ALA A 21 -3.83 -4.58 14.34
CA ALA A 21 -4.52 -5.15 13.18
C ALA A 21 -3.55 -5.63 12.08
N LEU A 22 -2.27 -5.24 12.15
CA LEU A 22 -1.34 -5.41 11.06
C LEU A 22 -1.18 -6.87 10.63
N ASP A 23 -0.97 -7.80 11.56
CA ASP A 23 -0.74 -9.21 11.21
C ASP A 23 -1.96 -9.82 10.51
N ARG A 24 -3.16 -9.45 10.92
CA ARG A 24 -4.40 -9.90 10.27
C ARG A 24 -4.56 -9.30 8.87
N VAL A 25 -4.24 -8.02 8.69
CA VAL A 25 -4.28 -7.37 7.38
C VAL A 25 -3.26 -8.01 6.43
N LEU A 26 -2.06 -8.34 6.93
CA LEU A 26 -1.02 -9.02 6.15
C LEU A 26 -1.44 -10.43 5.74
N GLU A 27 -2.12 -11.16 6.62
CA GLU A 27 -2.69 -12.47 6.28
C GLU A 27 -3.65 -12.36 5.10
N VAL A 28 -4.61 -11.42 5.16
CA VAL A 28 -5.55 -11.17 4.06
C VAL A 28 -4.84 -10.73 2.77
N PHE A 29 -3.80 -9.90 2.87
CA PHE A 29 -3.00 -9.48 1.72
C PHE A 29 -2.28 -10.66 1.04
N ASN A 30 -1.82 -11.63 1.83
CA ASN A 30 -1.04 -12.78 1.35
C ASN A 30 -1.91 -13.91 0.79
N SER A 31 -3.06 -14.19 1.42
CA SER A 31 -3.87 -15.38 1.11
C SER A 31 -5.28 -15.08 0.60
N GLY A 32 -5.68 -13.80 0.55
CA GLY A 32 -7.01 -13.41 0.08
C GLY A 32 -7.21 -13.56 -1.44
N GLU A 33 -8.47 -13.55 -1.86
CA GLU A 33 -8.80 -13.36 -3.28
C GLU A 33 -8.47 -11.93 -3.74
N ASN A 34 -8.40 -11.69 -5.05
CA ASN A 34 -7.94 -10.41 -5.64
C ASN A 34 -8.59 -9.15 -5.00
N ILE A 35 -9.88 -9.19 -4.70
CA ILE A 35 -10.61 -8.07 -4.06
C ILE A 35 -10.15 -7.87 -2.61
N ALA A 36 -10.02 -8.97 -1.85
CA ALA A 36 -9.58 -8.93 -0.46
C ALA A 36 -8.13 -8.46 -0.34
N ARG A 37 -7.25 -8.93 -1.23
CA ARG A 37 -5.86 -8.47 -1.33
C ARG A 37 -5.77 -6.98 -1.63
N HIS A 38 -6.57 -6.50 -2.58
CA HIS A 38 -6.62 -5.08 -2.92
C HIS A 38 -7.09 -4.23 -1.73
N SER A 39 -8.13 -4.67 -1.04
CA SER A 39 -8.64 -4.00 0.17
C SER A 39 -7.57 -3.95 1.26
N ALA A 40 -6.88 -5.07 1.52
CA ALA A 40 -5.79 -5.15 2.47
C ALA A 40 -4.60 -4.25 2.08
N CYS A 41 -4.26 -4.17 0.79
CA CYS A 41 -3.24 -3.24 0.30
C CYS A 41 -3.62 -1.78 0.58
N GLY A 42 -4.90 -1.42 0.39
CA GLY A 42 -5.41 -0.10 0.75
C GLY A 42 -5.26 0.19 2.25
N VAL A 43 -5.60 -0.77 3.11
CA VAL A 43 -5.43 -0.65 4.57
C VAL A 43 -3.95 -0.45 4.94
N LEU A 44 -3.03 -1.21 4.34
CA LEU A 44 -1.59 -1.06 4.58
C LEU A 44 -1.09 0.34 4.20
N SER A 45 -1.62 0.92 3.12
CA SER A 45 -1.32 2.30 2.74
C SER A 45 -1.94 3.33 3.68
N GLU A 46 -3.19 3.14 4.13
CA GLU A 46 -3.87 4.01 5.10
C GLU A 46 -3.23 3.96 6.50
N MET A 47 -2.62 2.83 6.86
CA MET A 47 -1.83 2.68 8.08
C MET A 47 -0.60 3.61 8.11
N LEU A 48 -0.12 4.03 6.94
CA LEU A 48 1.00 4.97 6.78
C LEU A 48 0.56 6.43 6.68
N ASP A 49 -0.74 6.72 6.60
CA ASP A 49 -1.23 8.10 6.63
C ASP A 49 -0.81 8.79 7.94
N GLU A 50 -0.55 10.09 7.91
CA GLU A 50 -0.10 10.87 9.06
C GLU A 50 -0.96 10.66 10.32
N LYS A 51 -2.29 10.56 10.14
CA LYS A 51 -3.27 10.31 11.22
C LYS A 51 -3.13 8.94 11.90
N ASN A 52 -2.51 7.97 11.23
CA ASN A 52 -2.35 6.58 11.70
C ASN A 52 -0.87 6.21 11.94
N ALA A 53 0.09 6.98 11.43
CA ALA A 53 1.52 6.66 11.51
C ALA A 53 2.01 6.43 12.95
N ALA A 54 1.47 7.17 13.93
CA ALA A 54 1.79 6.98 15.36
C ALA A 54 1.34 5.61 15.92
N LYS A 55 0.35 4.98 15.28
CA LYS A 55 -0.19 3.67 15.66
C LYS A 55 0.56 2.51 15.01
N VAL A 56 1.45 2.81 14.07
CA VAL A 56 2.42 1.90 13.46
C VAL A 56 3.82 2.37 13.84
N SER A 57 4.07 2.36 15.14
CA SER A 57 5.30 2.92 15.72
C SER A 57 6.41 1.87 15.83
N ASN A 58 6.07 0.58 15.82
CA ASN A 58 7.07 -0.48 15.86
C ASN A 58 7.86 -0.54 14.54
N PRO A 59 9.21 -0.44 14.57
CA PRO A 59 10.04 -0.57 13.37
C PRO A 59 9.84 -1.88 12.61
N VAL A 60 9.54 -2.97 13.33
CA VAL A 60 9.23 -4.28 12.73
C VAL A 60 7.94 -4.20 11.91
N SER A 61 6.92 -3.53 12.42
CA SER A 61 5.64 -3.34 11.72
C SER A 61 5.81 -2.52 10.45
N ARG A 62 6.55 -1.40 10.53
CA ARG A 62 6.84 -0.56 9.35
C ARG A 62 7.59 -1.36 8.28
N ARG A 63 8.54 -2.20 8.67
CA ARG A 63 9.24 -3.11 7.74
C ARG A 63 8.27 -4.13 7.11
N LYS A 64 7.39 -4.77 7.88
CA LYS A 64 6.39 -5.70 7.32
C LYS A 64 5.48 -5.03 6.30
N ILE A 65 5.04 -3.79 6.58
CA ILE A 65 4.22 -3.00 5.65
C ILE A 65 4.99 -2.71 4.37
N LYS A 66 6.24 -2.25 4.49
CA LYS A 66 7.13 -2.02 3.34
C LYS A 66 7.27 -3.27 2.46
N ASP A 67 7.58 -4.42 3.07
CA ASP A 67 7.75 -5.69 2.35
C ASP A 67 6.47 -6.12 1.64
N ALA A 68 5.29 -5.85 2.22
CA ALA A 68 4.01 -6.10 1.58
C ALA A 68 3.77 -5.16 0.39
N LEU A 69 4.07 -3.86 0.54
CA LEU A 69 3.89 -2.87 -0.53
C LEU A 69 4.87 -3.07 -1.70
N ILE A 70 6.11 -3.50 -1.44
CA ILE A 70 7.06 -3.91 -2.49
C ILE A 70 6.48 -5.08 -3.29
N ARG A 71 5.93 -6.09 -2.62
CA ARG A 71 5.26 -7.21 -3.29
C ARG A 71 4.04 -6.77 -4.09
N ALA A 72 3.25 -5.83 -3.56
CA ALA A 72 2.11 -5.26 -4.28
C ALA A 72 2.54 -4.53 -5.55
N ALA A 73 3.62 -3.75 -5.50
CA ALA A 73 4.19 -3.01 -6.61
C ALA A 73 4.67 -3.91 -7.77
N GLY A 74 5.00 -5.18 -7.49
CA GLY A 74 5.36 -6.20 -8.49
C GLY A 74 4.23 -7.16 -8.87
N ASP A 75 3.00 -6.96 -8.41
CA ASP A 75 1.90 -7.91 -8.61
C ASP A 75 1.37 -7.92 -10.06
N GLN A 76 0.77 -9.03 -10.48
CA GLN A 76 0.13 -9.16 -11.80
C GLN A 76 -1.08 -8.22 -11.94
N SER A 77 -1.80 -7.98 -10.85
CA SER A 77 -2.92 -7.05 -10.81
C SER A 77 -2.44 -5.60 -10.83
N ARG A 78 -2.85 -4.86 -11.87
CA ARG A 78 -2.58 -3.40 -11.96
C ARG A 78 -3.04 -2.62 -10.74
N PHE A 79 -4.12 -3.05 -10.09
CA PHE A 79 -4.69 -2.36 -8.92
C PHE A 79 -3.81 -2.53 -7.68
N LEU A 80 -3.17 -3.70 -7.54
CA LEU A 80 -2.18 -3.93 -6.48
C LEU A 80 -0.89 -3.16 -6.76
N ARG A 81 -0.46 -3.07 -8.03
CA ARG A 81 0.70 -2.24 -8.37
C ARG A 81 0.51 -0.76 -8.03
N LEU A 82 -0.67 -0.21 -8.36
CA LEU A 82 -1.04 1.15 -7.97
C LEU A 82 -1.02 1.35 -6.45
N GLY A 83 -1.67 0.44 -5.70
CA GLY A 83 -1.71 0.52 -4.24
C GLY A 83 -0.31 0.39 -3.60
N GLY A 84 0.54 -0.47 -4.15
CA GLY A 84 1.93 -0.61 -3.74
C GLY A 84 2.74 0.67 -3.92
N ILE A 85 2.68 1.27 -5.12
CA ILE A 85 3.36 2.55 -5.40
C ILE A 85 2.88 3.66 -4.46
N GLU A 86 1.57 3.79 -4.26
CA GLU A 86 1.01 4.82 -3.38
C GLU A 86 1.49 4.62 -1.93
N GLY A 87 1.41 3.41 -1.41
CA GLY A 87 1.85 3.09 -0.05
C GLY A 87 3.35 3.33 0.13
N LEU A 88 4.17 2.94 -0.84
CA LEU A 88 5.62 3.19 -0.81
C LEU A 88 5.96 4.68 -0.81
N ALA A 89 5.22 5.49 -1.58
CA ALA A 89 5.38 6.94 -1.56
C ALA A 89 5.01 7.54 -0.18
N LYS A 90 3.96 7.03 0.47
CA LYS A 90 3.56 7.43 1.83
C LYS A 90 4.58 7.00 2.88
N LEU A 91 5.21 5.83 2.70
CA LEU A 91 6.24 5.34 3.62
C LEU A 91 7.45 6.29 3.66
N GLY A 92 7.83 6.85 2.50
CA GLY A 92 8.90 7.85 2.39
C GLY A 92 10.31 7.26 2.30
N ASP A 93 10.45 5.94 2.35
CA ASP A 93 11.76 5.27 2.30
C ASP A 93 12.40 5.42 0.92
N ARG A 94 13.58 6.06 0.86
CA ARG A 94 14.25 6.38 -0.43
C ARG A 94 14.89 5.18 -1.12
N ASP A 95 15.11 4.08 -0.41
CA ASP A 95 15.68 2.85 -0.99
C ASP A 95 14.73 2.15 -1.97
N VAL A 96 13.43 2.51 -1.99
CA VAL A 96 12.47 2.00 -2.99
C VAL A 96 12.44 2.79 -4.30
N ILE A 97 13.18 3.91 -4.38
CA ILE A 97 13.26 4.74 -5.59
C ILE A 97 13.65 3.95 -6.85
N PRO A 98 14.64 3.04 -6.82
CA PRO A 98 15.00 2.24 -8.01
C PRO A 98 13.83 1.39 -8.52
N LEU A 99 13.06 0.78 -7.61
CA LEU A 99 11.87 -0.01 -7.96
C LEU A 99 10.80 0.87 -8.62
N ILE A 100 10.49 2.02 -8.01
CA ILE A 100 9.47 2.94 -8.54
C ILE A 100 9.91 3.50 -9.90
N ARG A 101 11.19 3.83 -10.08
CA ARG A 101 11.74 4.28 -11.38
C ARG A 101 11.59 3.21 -12.46
N ASN A 102 11.86 1.95 -12.12
CA ASN A 102 11.65 0.86 -13.08
C ASN A 102 10.18 0.74 -13.50
N LEU A 103 9.24 0.87 -12.56
CA LEU A 103 7.80 0.85 -12.86
C LEU A 103 7.39 2.03 -13.74
N ALA A 104 7.92 3.23 -13.49
CA ALA A 104 7.66 4.42 -14.29
C ALA A 104 8.04 4.24 -15.77
N THR A 105 9.08 3.46 -16.07
CA THR A 105 9.57 3.27 -17.45
C THR A 105 9.09 1.99 -18.12
N SER A 106 8.78 0.94 -17.36
CA SER A 106 8.56 -0.41 -17.91
C SER A 106 7.18 -1.01 -17.66
N ASP A 107 6.36 -0.43 -16.79
CA ASP A 107 5.04 -1.03 -16.51
C ASP A 107 4.14 -0.99 -17.76
N PRO A 108 3.43 -2.08 -18.10
CA PRO A 108 2.55 -2.09 -19.27
C PRO A 108 1.39 -1.09 -19.15
N ALA A 109 0.90 -0.81 -17.94
CA ALA A 109 -0.23 0.07 -17.72
C ALA A 109 0.22 1.53 -17.56
N LYS A 110 -0.28 2.43 -18.43
CA LYS A 110 0.01 3.86 -18.36
C LYS A 110 -0.28 4.47 -16.99
N GLN A 111 -1.40 4.09 -16.37
CA GLN A 111 -1.78 4.59 -15.03
C GLN A 111 -0.74 4.24 -13.96
N VAL A 112 -0.10 3.07 -14.06
CA VAL A 112 0.95 2.66 -13.12
C VAL A 112 2.21 3.50 -13.34
N ARG A 113 2.57 3.75 -14.60
CA ARG A 113 3.69 4.63 -14.94
C ARG A 113 3.47 6.06 -14.42
N ASP A 114 2.30 6.63 -14.68
CA ASP A 114 1.94 7.97 -14.21
C ASP A 114 1.98 8.04 -12.67
N ALA A 115 1.43 7.04 -11.97
CA ALA A 115 1.47 6.97 -10.50
C ALA A 115 2.90 6.85 -9.96
N ALA A 116 3.76 6.09 -10.65
CA ALA A 116 5.17 5.96 -10.28
C ALA A 116 5.92 7.29 -10.46
N ASP A 117 5.68 8.04 -11.53
CA ASP A 117 6.25 9.38 -11.72
C ASP A 117 5.83 10.35 -10.63
N GLU A 118 4.55 10.33 -10.23
CA GLU A 118 4.07 11.14 -9.10
C GLU A 118 4.70 10.72 -7.76
N ALA A 119 4.83 9.42 -7.52
CA ALA A 119 5.52 8.91 -6.32
C ALA A 119 6.99 9.37 -6.27
N LEU A 120 7.69 9.34 -7.41
CA LEU A 120 9.06 9.84 -7.49
C LEU A 120 9.18 11.33 -7.18
N LYS A 121 8.19 12.15 -7.55
CA LYS A 121 8.17 13.58 -7.19
C LYS A 121 8.04 13.79 -5.68
N LYS A 122 7.27 12.94 -5.00
CA LYS A 122 7.07 12.99 -3.53
C LYS A 122 8.30 12.53 -2.74
N LEU A 123 9.11 11.63 -3.31
CA LEU A 123 10.31 11.07 -2.66
C LEU A 123 11.59 11.91 -2.85
N ARG A 124 11.50 13.01 -3.63
CA ARG A 124 12.62 13.91 -3.94
C ARG A 124 13.08 14.74 -2.75
#